data_AF-A0A352XB33-F1
#
_entry.id   AF-A0A352XB33-F1
#
_cell.length_a   1.000
_cell.length_b   1.000
_cell.length_c   1.000
_cell.angle_alpha   90.00
_cell.angle_beta   90.00
_cell.angle_gamma   90.00
#
_symmetry.space_group_name_H-M   'P 1'
#
loop_
_entity.id
_entity.type
_entity.pdbx_description
1 polymer ?
#
loop_
_entity_poly.entity_id
_entity_poly.type
_entity_poly.pdbx_seq_one_letter_code
_entity_poly.pdbx_strand_id
1 'polypeptide(L)'
;MKLTTAKIKNFKSLGDVDLNFRNLTILVGSNSSGKSNSLEALKFLNYLLASDALPKLEGRQRFLRYSSDAINFIITVEDDNNQAEYSVSLGASKRNTLIASENLKVNGIEVIQIANGEGEVSDENGENHQKYQSYPQAIEGLAL
;
A
#
# COMPACT_ATOMS: atom_id res chain seq x y z
N MET A 1 -3.97 12.08 14.55
CA MET A 1 -3.97 10.95 13.59
C MET A 1 -3.16 9.78 14.16
N LYS A 2 -3.73 8.58 14.14
CA LYS A 2 -3.23 7.34 14.75
C LYS A 2 -3.51 6.17 13.81
N LEU A 3 -2.52 5.31 13.59
CA LEU A 3 -2.71 4.01 12.93
C LEU A 3 -3.45 3.07 13.87
N THR A 4 -4.59 2.52 13.46
CA THR A 4 -5.41 1.61 14.27
C THR A 4 -5.33 0.17 13.79
N THR A 5 -5.28 -0.05 12.48
CA THR A 5 -5.12 -1.38 11.89
C THR A 5 -4.11 -1.38 10.73
N ALA A 6 -3.48 -2.52 10.49
CA ALA A 6 -2.77 -2.80 9.26
C ALA A 6 -2.91 -4.27 8.87
N LYS A 7 -3.43 -4.52 7.67
CA LYS A 7 -3.44 -5.81 7.01
C LYS A 7 -2.35 -5.84 5.93
N ILE A 8 -1.51 -6.86 5.99
CA ILE A 8 -0.37 -7.02 5.09
C ILE A 8 -0.43 -8.41 4.48
N LYS A 9 -0.44 -8.50 3.15
CA LYS A 9 -0.38 -9.78 2.44
C LYS A 9 0.82 -9.86 1.52
N ASN A 10 1.41 -11.05 1.46
CA ASN A 10 2.47 -11.44 0.52
C ASN A 10 3.75 -10.59 0.59
N PHE A 11 4.06 -10.03 1.76
CA PHE A 11 5.30 -9.26 1.99
C PHE A 11 6.35 -10.14 2.69
N LYS A 12 7.45 -10.47 2.01
CA LYS A 12 8.55 -11.32 2.51
C LYS A 12 8.01 -12.62 3.11
N SER A 13 8.25 -12.87 4.39
CA SER A 13 7.75 -14.06 5.10
C SER A 13 6.31 -13.93 5.58
N LEU A 14 5.61 -12.82 5.32
CA LEU A 14 4.23 -12.59 5.73
C LEU A 14 3.29 -13.09 4.62
N GLY A 15 2.44 -14.07 4.93
CA GLY A 15 1.40 -14.56 4.02
C GLY A 15 0.16 -13.67 4.08
N ASP A 16 -0.47 -13.64 5.25
CA ASP A 16 -1.63 -12.80 5.58
C ASP A 16 -1.52 -12.44 7.06
N VAL A 17 -1.33 -11.16 7.37
CA VAL A 17 -1.12 -10.67 8.74
C VAL A 17 -2.04 -9.50 9.01
N ASP A 18 -2.78 -9.60 10.12
CA ASP A 18 -3.62 -8.52 10.65
C ASP A 18 -3.00 -7.99 11.96
N LEU A 19 -2.69 -6.69 11.98
CA LEU A 19 -2.14 -5.98 13.12
C LEU A 19 -3.18 -5.00 13.66
N ASN A 20 -3.43 -5.06 14.97
CA ASN A 20 -4.27 -4.10 15.69
C ASN A 20 -3.38 -3.27 16.63
N PHE A 21 -3.42 -1.95 16.47
CA PHE A 21 -2.55 -1.04 17.19
C PHE A 21 -3.27 -0.36 18.36
N ARG A 22 -2.57 -0.34 19.49
CA ARG A 22 -2.92 0.45 20.68
C ARG A 22 -1.84 1.49 20.93
N ASN A 23 -2.04 2.36 21.92
CA ASN A 23 -1.08 3.40 22.28
C ASN A 23 0.32 2.82 22.60
N LEU A 24 0.36 1.61 23.17
CA LEU A 24 1.54 0.77 23.24
C LEU A 24 1.22 -0.58 22.59
N THR A 25 1.93 -0.91 21.51
CA THR A 25 1.80 -2.20 20.81
C THR A 25 3.12 -2.93 20.89
N ILE A 26 3.11 -4.14 21.46
CA ILE A 26 4.31 -4.98 21.62
C ILE A 26 4.14 -6.23 20.76
N LEU A 27 5.07 -6.44 19.82
CA LEU A 27 5.10 -7.63 18.98
C LEU A 27 5.95 -8.72 19.66
N VAL A 28 5.32 -9.83 20.06
CA VAL A 28 5.97 -10.98 20.70
C VAL A 28 5.85 -12.25 19.85
N GLY A 29 6.79 -13.18 20.02
CA GLY A 29 6.81 -14.46 19.29
C GLY A 29 8.22 -15.00 19.11
N SER A 30 8.36 -16.21 18.59
CA SER A 30 9.64 -16.85 18.31
C SER A 30 10.47 -16.11 17.24
N ASN A 31 11.77 -16.39 17.17
CA ASN A 31 12.59 -15.91 16.05
C ASN A 31 11.99 -16.36 14.71
N SER A 32 12.09 -15.50 13.70
CA SER A 32 11.51 -15.73 12.37
C SER A 32 9.98 -15.82 12.30
N SER A 33 9.25 -15.48 13.37
CA SER A 33 7.78 -15.44 13.37
C SER A 33 7.16 -14.30 12.55
N GLY A 34 7.98 -13.49 11.87
CA GLY A 34 7.52 -12.37 11.04
C GLY A 34 7.57 -10.98 11.68
N LYS A 35 7.89 -10.84 12.98
CA LYS A 35 7.90 -9.53 13.68
C LYS A 35 8.71 -8.43 12.96
N SER A 36 9.97 -8.73 12.60
CA SER A 36 10.80 -7.76 11.87
C SER A 36 10.23 -7.45 10.50
N ASN A 37 9.71 -8.46 9.79
CA ASN A 37 9.08 -8.26 8.49
C ASN A 37 7.79 -7.44 8.59
N SER A 38 7.02 -7.54 9.67
CA SER A 38 5.84 -6.68 9.91
C SER A 38 6.23 -5.22 10.05
N LEU A 39 7.28 -4.91 10.82
CA LEU A 39 7.77 -3.54 10.93
C LEU A 39 8.39 -3.03 9.63
N GLU A 40 9.11 -3.87 8.90
CA GLU A 40 9.65 -3.53 7.58
C GLU A 40 8.56 -3.29 6.53
N ALA A 41 7.45 -4.02 6.59
CA ALA A 41 6.31 -3.83 5.71
C ALA A 41 5.68 -2.44 5.93
N LEU A 42 5.50 -2.02 7.19
CA LEU A 42 5.01 -0.69 7.52
C LEU A 42 6.00 0.41 7.09
N LYS A 43 7.31 0.19 7.27
CA LYS A 43 8.34 1.12 6.77
C LYS A 43 8.32 1.24 5.25
N PHE A 44 8.11 0.12 4.56
CA PHE A 44 7.99 0.09 3.10
C PHE A 44 6.74 0.83 2.62
N LEU A 45 5.59 0.64 3.28
CA LEU A 45 4.38 1.41 2.98
C LEU A 45 4.60 2.92 3.20
N ASN A 46 5.24 3.31 4.31
CA ASN A 46 5.57 4.72 4.55
C ASN A 46 6.49 5.29 3.48
N TYR A 47 7.48 4.50 3.02
CA TYR A 47 8.35 4.91 1.91
C TYR A 47 7.56 5.12 0.61
N LEU A 48 6.61 4.23 0.29
CA LEU A 48 5.76 4.35 -0.89
C LEU A 48 4.90 5.61 -0.86
N LEU A 49 4.30 5.91 0.29
CA LEU A 49 3.43 7.08 0.47
C LEU A 49 4.22 8.40 0.45
N ALA A 50 5.47 8.38 0.91
CA ALA A 50 6.30 9.59 0.99
C ALA A 50 7.18 9.84 -0.25
N SER A 51 7.23 8.90 -1.19
CA SER A 51 8.09 9.00 -2.37
C SER A 51 7.26 9.23 -3.64
N ASP A 52 7.67 10.22 -4.43
CA ASP A 52 7.10 10.44 -5.78
C ASP A 52 7.52 9.36 -6.79
N ALA A 53 8.40 8.43 -6.40
CA ALA A 53 8.93 7.38 -7.25
C ALA A 53 8.71 6.01 -6.62
N LEU A 54 8.13 5.09 -7.41
CA LEU A 54 8.07 3.69 -7.01
C LEU A 54 9.49 3.16 -6.84
N PRO A 55 9.76 2.39 -5.77
CA PRO A 55 11.05 1.75 -5.62
C PRO A 55 11.28 0.90 -6.85
N LYS A 56 12.44 1.12 -7.51
CA LYS A 56 12.94 0.20 -8.52
C LYS A 56 13.10 -1.15 -7.81
N LEU A 57 12.13 -2.04 -7.97
CA LEU A 57 12.24 -3.43 -7.49
C LEU A 57 13.20 -4.19 -8.41
N GLU A 58 14.45 -3.74 -8.46
CA GLU A 58 15.58 -4.56 -8.90
C GLU A 58 15.70 -5.71 -7.89
N GLY A 59 14.91 -6.75 -8.14
CA GLY A 59 14.70 -7.84 -7.20
C GLY A 59 13.23 -8.01 -6.82
N ARG A 60 12.40 -8.43 -7.79
CA ARG A 60 11.05 -9.03 -7.60
C ARG A 60 10.97 -9.97 -6.37
N GLN A 61 12.09 -10.60 -6.02
CA GLN A 61 12.24 -11.60 -4.96
C GLN A 61 12.44 -11.01 -3.55
N ARG A 62 12.82 -9.74 -3.38
CA ARG A 62 13.24 -9.24 -2.06
C ARG A 62 12.08 -8.91 -1.14
N PHE A 63 10.94 -8.48 -1.70
CA PHE A 63 9.76 -8.07 -0.94
C PHE A 63 8.55 -8.96 -1.19
N LEU A 64 8.44 -9.60 -2.34
CA LEU A 64 7.33 -10.48 -2.66
C LEU A 64 7.52 -11.83 -2.00
N ARG A 65 6.51 -12.32 -1.30
CA ARG A 65 6.47 -13.71 -0.83
C ARG A 65 6.53 -14.66 -2.03
N TYR A 66 7.21 -15.78 -1.86
CA TYR A 66 7.24 -16.84 -2.88
C TYR A 66 5.82 -17.19 -3.36
N SER A 67 5.69 -17.47 -4.66
CA SER A 67 4.44 -17.82 -5.36
C SER A 67 3.30 -16.78 -5.28
N SER A 68 3.60 -15.53 -4.95
CA SER A 68 2.63 -14.42 -5.00
C SER A 68 2.94 -13.50 -6.18
N ASP A 69 1.92 -12.84 -6.73
CA ASP A 69 2.07 -11.89 -7.85
C ASP A 69 1.90 -10.42 -7.44
N ALA A 70 1.36 -10.19 -6.23
CA ALA A 70 1.15 -8.86 -5.68
C ALA A 70 1.33 -8.81 -4.17
N ILE A 71 1.78 -7.64 -3.68
CA ILE A 71 1.81 -7.27 -2.26
C ILE A 71 0.59 -6.42 -1.98
N ASN A 72 -0.14 -6.69 -0.90
CA ASN A 72 -1.32 -5.91 -0.55
C ASN A 72 -1.16 -5.30 0.84
N PHE A 73 -1.51 -4.03 0.94
CA PHE A 73 -1.61 -3.30 2.19
C PHE A 73 -3.03 -2.75 2.33
N ILE A 74 -3.59 -2.87 3.53
CA ILE A 74 -4.77 -2.12 3.95
C ILE A 74 -4.44 -1.54 5.32
N ILE A 75 -4.60 -0.24 5.50
CA ILE A 75 -4.41 0.41 6.79
C ILE A 75 -5.64 1.24 7.16
N THR A 76 -5.94 1.29 8.44
CA THR A 76 -6.93 2.22 8.98
C THR A 76 -6.22 3.22 9.88
N VAL A 77 -6.50 4.50 9.64
CA VAL A 77 -6.00 5.62 10.44
C VAL A 77 -7.18 6.43 10.96
N GLU A 78 -7.05 6.95 12.17
CA GLU A 78 -8.10 7.71 12.84
C GLU A 78 -7.53 8.98 13.47
N ASP A 79 -8.27 10.06 13.41
CA ASP A 79 -8.13 11.22 14.30
C ASP A 79 -9.44 11.45 15.06
N ASP A 80 -9.56 12.59 15.76
CA ASP A 80 -10.70 12.84 16.65
C ASP A 80 -12.04 12.89 15.90
N ASN A 81 -12.04 13.21 14.60
CA ASN A 81 -13.26 13.42 13.83
C ASN A 81 -13.38 12.51 12.60
N ASN A 82 -12.27 11.94 12.13
CA ASN A 82 -12.20 11.23 10.87
C ASN A 82 -11.58 9.84 11.03
N GLN A 83 -12.13 8.90 10.26
CA GLN A 83 -11.53 7.60 10.01
C GLN A 83 -11.24 7.49 8.53
N ALA A 84 -10.03 7.04 8.18
CA ALA A 84 -9.68 6.74 6.80
C ALA A 84 -9.16 5.31 6.66
N GLU A 85 -9.62 4.63 5.62
CA GLU A 85 -9.12 3.33 5.19
C GLU A 85 -8.37 3.51 3.86
N TYR A 86 -7.09 3.18 3.86
CA TYR A 86 -6.26 3.22 2.66
C TYR A 86 -5.86 1.80 2.26
N SER A 87 -6.02 1.47 0.98
CA SER A 87 -5.61 0.19 0.43
C SER A 87 -4.78 0.37 -0.83
N VAL A 88 -3.69 -0.39 -0.95
CA VAL A 88 -2.85 -0.39 -2.14
C VAL A 88 -2.40 -1.81 -2.47
N SER A 89 -2.47 -2.15 -3.76
CA SER A 89 -1.98 -3.39 -4.32
C SER A 89 -0.84 -3.10 -5.28
N LEU A 90 0.30 -3.74 -5.06
CA LEU A 90 1.50 -3.57 -5.87
C LEU A 90 1.70 -4.84 -6.69
N GLY A 91 1.48 -4.75 -7.99
CA GLY A 91 1.78 -5.80 -8.95
C GLY A 91 3.27 -5.83 -9.26
N ALA A 92 3.87 -7.02 -9.26
CA ALA A 92 5.26 -7.20 -9.65
C ALA A 92 5.36 -7.64 -11.13
N SER A 93 5.70 -6.73 -12.03
CA SER A 93 6.04 -7.10 -13.42
C SER A 93 7.51 -7.54 -13.54
N LYS A 94 7.92 -8.10 -14.70
CA LYS A 94 9.31 -8.56 -14.93
C LYS A 94 10.37 -7.46 -14.82
N ARG A 95 10.00 -6.18 -14.95
CA ARG A 95 10.93 -5.05 -14.97
C ARG A 95 10.60 -3.94 -13.98
N ASN A 96 9.32 -3.72 -13.70
CA ASN A 96 8.84 -2.62 -12.86
C ASN A 96 7.80 -3.06 -11.83
N THR A 97 7.78 -2.36 -10.70
CA THR A 97 6.64 -2.33 -9.78
C THR A 97 5.56 -1.47 -10.38
N LEU A 98 4.32 -1.95 -10.35
CA LEU A 98 3.16 -1.16 -10.76
C LEU A 98 2.18 -1.12 -9.60
N ILE A 99 1.58 0.05 -9.36
CA ILE A 99 0.39 0.13 -8.52
C ILE A 99 -0.74 -0.49 -9.34
N ALA A 100 -1.17 -1.69 -8.93
CA ALA A 100 -2.28 -2.40 -9.58
C ALA A 100 -3.61 -1.80 -9.16
N SER A 101 -3.72 -1.38 -7.90
CA SER A 101 -4.88 -0.64 -7.40
C SER A 101 -4.51 0.22 -6.21
N GLU A 102 -5.23 1.33 -6.04
CA GLU A 102 -5.13 2.24 -4.91
C GLU A 102 -6.53 2.74 -4.57
N ASN A 103 -6.96 2.60 -3.32
CA ASN A 103 -8.23 3.10 -2.85
C ASN A 103 -8.08 3.82 -1.51
N LEU A 104 -8.86 4.89 -1.33
CA LEU A 104 -8.96 5.65 -0.10
C LEU A 104 -10.43 5.87 0.22
N LYS A 105 -10.84 5.48 1.43
CA LYS A 105 -12.14 5.82 1.99
C LYS A 105 -11.94 6.76 3.17
N VAL A 106 -12.69 7.85 3.23
CA VAL A 106 -12.74 8.76 4.38
C VAL A 106 -14.16 8.76 4.91
N ASN A 107 -14.36 8.38 6.17
CA ASN A 107 -15.66 8.25 6.83
C ASN A 107 -16.68 7.40 6.01
N GLY A 108 -16.17 6.40 5.28
CA GLY A 108 -16.97 5.51 4.42
C GLY A 108 -17.20 6.03 3.00
N ILE A 109 -16.78 7.25 2.67
CA ILE A 109 -16.88 7.85 1.33
C ILE A 109 -15.63 7.50 0.51
N GLU A 110 -15.82 7.02 -0.71
CA GLU A 110 -14.74 6.65 -1.63
C GLU A 110 -14.09 7.90 -2.25
N VAL A 111 -12.94 8.30 -1.73
CA VAL A 111 -12.18 9.48 -2.17
C VAL A 111 -11.24 9.13 -3.31
N ILE A 112 -10.63 7.95 -3.30
CA ILE A 112 -9.76 7.45 -4.38
C ILE A 112 -10.20 6.05 -4.75
N GLN A 113 -10.40 5.80 -6.05
CA GLN A 113 -10.68 4.48 -6.61
C GLN A 113 -9.92 4.33 -7.92
N ILE A 114 -8.67 3.85 -7.85
CA ILE A 114 -7.78 3.70 -9.00
C ILE A 114 -7.42 2.23 -9.18
N ALA A 115 -7.55 1.73 -10.40
CA ALA A 115 -7.14 0.39 -10.81
C ALA A 115 -6.42 0.46 -12.16
N ASN A 116 -5.24 -0.17 -12.24
CA ASN A 116 -4.40 -0.21 -13.45
C ASN A 116 -4.11 1.18 -14.05
N GLY A 117 -3.94 2.18 -13.17
CA GLY A 117 -3.66 3.56 -13.58
C GLY A 117 -4.89 4.35 -14.02
N GLU A 118 -6.10 3.80 -13.98
CA GLU A 118 -7.34 4.50 -14.34
C GLU A 118 -8.33 4.47 -13.17
N GLY A 119 -9.15 5.50 -13.03
CA GLY A 119 -10.08 5.55 -11.91
C GLY A 119 -10.78 6.87 -11.70
N GLU A 120 -11.29 7.05 -10.50
CA GLU A 120 -11.95 8.27 -10.06
C GLU A 120 -11.36 8.74 -8.74
N VAL A 121 -11.31 10.07 -8.60
CA VAL A 121 -10.99 10.77 -7.35
C VAL A 121 -12.15 11.71 -7.07
N SER A 122 -12.57 11.80 -5.82
CA SER A 122 -13.65 12.69 -5.36
C SER A 122 -13.25 13.40 -4.07
N ASP A 123 -14.02 14.40 -3.67
CA ASP A 123 -13.82 15.08 -2.39
C ASP A 123 -14.31 14.21 -1.22
N GLU A 124 -13.87 14.52 0.00
CA GLU A 124 -14.25 13.80 1.23
C GLU A 124 -15.75 13.89 1.59
N ASN A 125 -16.50 14.76 0.91
CA ASN A 125 -17.96 14.85 1.00
C ASN A 125 -18.69 14.03 -0.09
N GLY A 126 -17.95 13.36 -0.98
CA GLY A 126 -18.48 12.59 -2.10
C GLY A 126 -18.89 13.43 -3.30
N GLU A 127 -18.46 14.69 -3.39
CA GLU A 127 -18.70 15.57 -4.54
C GLU A 127 -17.44 15.67 -5.44
N ASN A 128 -17.55 16.45 -6.53
CA ASN A 128 -16.43 16.81 -7.41
C ASN A 128 -15.63 15.62 -7.97
N HIS A 129 -16.35 14.60 -8.46
CA HIS A 129 -15.77 13.45 -9.13
C HIS A 129 -14.94 13.86 -10.35
N GLN A 130 -13.68 13.43 -10.36
CA GLN A 130 -12.72 13.64 -11.42
C GLN A 130 -12.18 12.30 -11.89
N LYS A 131 -12.16 12.10 -13.20
CA LYS A 131 -11.51 10.93 -13.79
C LYS A 131 -10.00 11.07 -13.66
N TYR A 132 -9.38 10.02 -13.17
CA TYR A 132 -7.93 9.89 -13.09
C TYR A 132 -7.46 8.91 -14.16
N GLN A 133 -6.42 9.31 -14.89
CA GLN A 133 -5.66 8.42 -15.75
C GLN A 133 -4.18 8.75 -15.60
N SER A 134 -3.41 7.79 -15.12
CA SER A 134 -1.96 7.83 -15.13
C SER A 134 -1.53 7.83 -16.59
N TYR A 135 -0.86 8.89 -17.02
CA TYR A 135 -0.15 8.84 -18.29
C TYR A 135 0.90 7.73 -18.17
N PRO A 136 1.00 6.80 -19.14
CA PRO A 136 2.11 5.86 -19.15
C PRO A 136 3.37 6.73 -19.15
N GLN A 137 4.10 6.75 -18.03
CA GLN A 137 5.43 7.32 -18.05
C GLN A 137 6.16 6.56 -19.13
N ALA A 138 6.51 7.26 -20.21
CA ALA A 138 7.39 6.79 -21.25
C ALA A 138 8.75 6.49 -20.63
N ILE A 139 8.89 5.34 -19.96
CA ILE A 139 10.17 4.74 -19.61
C ILE A 139 10.68 3.96 -20.83
N GLU A 140 10.54 4.54 -22.02
CA GLU A 140 11.33 4.21 -23.22
C GLU A 140 12.42 5.26 -23.49
N GLY A 141 12.49 6.35 -22.70
CA GLY A 141 13.38 7.48 -22.96
C GLY A 141 14.65 7.60 -22.11
N LEU A 142 15.02 6.62 -21.28
CA LEU A 142 16.26 6.65 -20.50
C LEU A 142 17.14 5.41 -20.73
N ALA A 143 17.23 5.00 -22.00
CA ALA A 143 18.39 4.29 -22.51
C ALA A 143 19.33 5.34 -23.16
N LEU A 144 20.23 5.89 -22.36
CA LEU A 144 21.51 6.46 -22.80
C LEU A 144 22.62 5.79 -22.01
#